data_AF-A0A964NUP2-F1
#
_entry.id   AF-A0A964NUP2-F1
#
_cell.length_a   1.000
_cell.length_b   1.000
_cell.length_c   1.000
_cell.angle_alpha   90.00
_cell.angle_beta   90.00
_cell.angle_gamma   90.00
#
_symmetry.space_group_name_H-M   'P 1'
#
loop_
_entity.id
_entity.type
_entity.pdbx_description
1 polymer ?
#
loop_
_entity_poly.entity_id
_entity_poly.type
_entity_poly.pdbx_seq_one_letter_code
_entity_poly.pdbx_strand_id
1 'polypeptide(L)'
;MATSEHWDRLAIRRMVDDLYAAQRGLAANALAHAETAKGADAVAAWSERRKEDVARVLAFLEELERGNALSIAKLALANSQIQKLAAGSS
;
A
#
# COMPACT_ATOMS: atom_id res chain seq x y z
N MET A 1 -18.22 25.25 0.63
CA MET A 1 -17.63 24.47 1.73
C MET A 1 -18.29 23.09 1.91
N ALA A 2 -19.62 22.95 1.87
CA ALA A 2 -20.26 21.62 2.02
C ALA A 2 -19.93 20.63 0.87
N THR A 3 -19.73 21.13 -0.35
CA THR A 3 -19.40 20.30 -1.52
C THR A 3 -17.97 19.77 -1.47
N SER A 4 -16.99 20.58 -1.03
CA SER A 4 -15.59 20.12 -0.88
C SER A 4 -15.49 19.00 0.15
N GLU A 5 -16.13 19.14 1.31
CA GLU A 5 -16.13 18.07 2.33
C GLU A 5 -16.80 16.78 1.87
N HIS A 6 -17.81 16.87 1.00
CA HIS A 6 -18.47 15.69 0.45
C HIS A 6 -17.52 14.90 -0.46
N TRP A 7 -16.85 15.58 -1.38
CA TRP A 7 -15.88 14.95 -2.29
C TRP A 7 -14.65 14.45 -1.55
N ASP A 8 -14.19 15.18 -0.53
CA ASP A 8 -13.07 14.78 0.32
C ASP A 8 -13.36 13.46 1.05
N ARG A 9 -14.56 13.31 1.62
CA ARG A 9 -15.00 12.06 2.25
C ARG A 9 -15.07 10.91 1.26
N LEU A 10 -15.54 11.16 0.04
CA LEU A 10 -15.59 10.13 -0.99
C LEU A 10 -14.18 9.71 -1.45
N ALA A 11 -13.27 10.67 -1.59
CA ALA A 11 -11.88 10.41 -1.94
C ALA A 11 -11.19 9.57 -0.87
N ILE A 12 -11.37 9.91 0.41
CA ILE A 12 -10.82 9.12 1.53
C ILE A 12 -11.38 7.70 1.53
N ARG A 13 -12.71 7.54 1.36
CA ARG A 13 -13.32 6.20 1.29
C ARG A 13 -12.72 5.39 0.15
N ARG A 14 -12.56 5.99 -1.03
CA ARG A 14 -11.95 5.33 -2.17
C ARG A 14 -10.50 4.91 -1.90
N MET A 15 -9.72 5.74 -1.21
CA MET A 15 -8.34 5.41 -0.82
C MET A 15 -8.29 4.22 0.14
N VAL A 16 -9.24 4.11 1.07
CA VAL A 16 -9.35 2.94 1.96
C VAL A 16 -9.68 1.67 1.16
N ASP A 17 -10.62 1.75 0.21
CA ASP A 17 -10.97 0.62 -0.65
C ASP A 17 -9.79 0.16 -1.51
N ASP A 18 -9.04 1.11 -2.07
CA ASP A 18 -7.83 0.83 -2.84
C ASP A 18 -6.73 0.20 -1.98
N LEU A 19 -6.55 0.66 -0.73
CA LEU A 19 -5.59 0.07 0.21
C LEU A 19 -5.92 -1.40 0.51
N TYR A 20 -7.20 -1.71 0.74
CA TYR A 20 -7.63 -3.09 0.93
C TYR A 20 -7.43 -3.94 -0.33
N ALA A 21 -7.63 -3.37 -1.52
CA ALA A 21 -7.32 -4.06 -2.77
C ALA A 21 -5.83 -4.36 -2.90
N ALA A 22 -4.96 -3.40 -2.57
CA ALA A 22 -3.52 -3.58 -2.58
C ALA A 22 -3.07 -4.65 -1.57
N GLN A 23 -3.63 -4.66 -0.35
CA GLN A 23 -3.34 -5.69 0.66
C GLN A 23 -3.68 -7.10 0.15
N ARG A 24 -4.84 -7.26 -0.49
CA ARG A 24 -5.22 -8.55 -1.11
C ARG A 24 -4.27 -8.93 -2.25
N GLY A 25 -3.88 -7.96 -3.08
CA GLY A 25 -2.90 -8.17 -4.15
C GLY A 25 -1.55 -8.66 -3.63
N LEU A 26 -1.02 -8.02 -2.58
CA LEU A 26 0.21 -8.40 -1.90
C LEU A 26 0.13 -9.83 -1.34
N ALA A 27 -0.96 -10.14 -0.62
CA ALA A 27 -1.15 -11.47 -0.04
C ALA A 27 -1.26 -12.55 -1.13
N ALA A 28 -2.00 -12.30 -2.20
CA ALA A 28 -2.11 -13.22 -3.33
C ALA A 28 -0.77 -13.42 -4.03
N ASN A 29 -0.01 -12.34 -4.24
CA ASN A 29 1.33 -12.41 -4.85
C ASN A 29 2.31 -13.21 -3.98
N ALA A 30 2.29 -12.98 -2.66
CA ALA A 30 3.11 -13.73 -1.72
C ALA A 30 2.79 -15.22 -1.73
N LEU A 31 1.50 -15.58 -1.70
CA LEU A 31 1.05 -16.97 -1.75
C LEU A 31 1.37 -17.65 -3.09
N ALA A 32 1.27 -16.95 -4.22
CA ALA A 32 1.58 -17.49 -5.53
C ALA A 32 3.06 -17.89 -5.68
N HIS A 33 3.96 -17.24 -4.93
CA HIS A 33 5.40 -17.47 -4.98
C HIS A 33 5.93 -18.21 -3.75
N ALA A 34 5.05 -18.75 -2.91
CA ALA A 34 5.41 -19.29 -1.61
C ALA A 34 6.10 -20.66 -1.66
N GLU A 35 6.14 -21.33 -2.83
CA GLU A 35 6.58 -22.73 -3.00
C GLU A 35 5.97 -23.66 -1.93
N THR A 36 6.70 -23.89 -0.83
CA THR A 36 6.29 -24.74 0.30
C THR A 36 5.82 -23.96 1.53
N ALA A 37 6.12 -22.66 1.62
CA ALA A 37 5.71 -21.77 2.69
C ALA A 37 4.20 -21.48 2.62
N LYS A 38 3.57 -21.25 3.77
CA LYS A 38 2.12 -21.01 3.88
C LYS A 38 1.84 -19.82 4.78
N GLY A 39 0.71 -19.15 4.53
CA GLY A 39 0.21 -18.09 5.40
C GLY A 39 1.26 -17.01 5.69
N ALA A 40 1.59 -16.81 6.96
CA ALA A 40 2.57 -15.81 7.38
C ALA A 40 3.98 -16.07 6.85
N ASP A 41 4.41 -17.34 6.75
CA ASP A 41 5.74 -17.69 6.25
C ASP A 41 5.89 -17.36 4.76
N ALA A 42 4.82 -17.52 4.00
CA ALA A 42 4.77 -17.12 2.59
C ALA A 42 4.96 -15.61 2.43
N VAL A 43 4.30 -14.83 3.29
CA VAL A 43 4.43 -13.36 3.31
C VAL A 43 5.83 -12.93 3.73
N ALA A 44 6.42 -13.58 4.73
CA ALA A 44 7.78 -13.30 5.17
C ALA A 44 8.82 -13.61 4.08
N ALA A 45 8.72 -14.78 3.43
CA ALA A 45 9.59 -15.16 2.34
C ALA A 45 9.47 -14.20 1.14
N TRP A 46 8.24 -13.81 0.80
CA TRP A 46 7.99 -12.79 -0.22
C TRP A 46 8.60 -11.43 0.14
N SER A 47 8.43 -11.00 1.39
CA SER A 47 8.94 -9.71 1.87
C SER A 47 10.47 -9.68 1.86
N GLU A 48 11.14 -10.78 2.22
CA GLU A 48 12.60 -10.87 2.16
C GLU A 48 13.11 -10.82 0.71
N ARG A 49 12.45 -11.54 -0.21
CA ARG A 49 12.79 -11.49 -1.64
C ARG A 49 12.61 -10.10 -2.25
N ARG A 50 11.65 -9.32 -1.74
CA ARG A 50 11.34 -7.96 -2.22
C ARG A 50 11.74 -6.88 -1.22
N LYS A 51 12.72 -7.15 -0.35
CA LYS A 51 13.04 -6.27 0.78
C LYS A 51 13.38 -4.84 0.38
N GLU A 52 14.01 -4.64 -0.78
CA GLU A 52 14.35 -3.31 -1.28
C GLU A 52 13.09 -2.53 -1.69
N ASP A 53 12.16 -3.17 -2.40
CA ASP A 53 10.88 -2.56 -2.75
C ASP A 53 10.07 -2.21 -1.51
N VAL A 54 10.00 -3.15 -0.56
CA VAL A 54 9.29 -2.96 0.71
C VAL A 54 9.93 -1.83 1.52
N ALA A 55 11.26 -1.80 1.65
CA ALA A 55 11.98 -0.75 2.36
C ALA A 55 11.77 0.62 1.71
N ARG A 56 11.75 0.71 0.37
CA ARG A 56 11.46 1.96 -0.34
C ARG A 56 10.06 2.49 -0.02
N VAL A 57 9.05 1.62 -0.02
CA VAL A 57 7.67 2.01 0.31
C VAL A 57 7.57 2.44 1.78
N LEU A 58 8.18 1.70 2.70
CA LEU A 58 8.18 2.05 4.12
C LEU A 58 8.88 3.40 4.37
N ALA A 59 10.05 3.63 3.79
CA ALA A 59 10.77 4.90 3.92
C ALA A 59 9.95 6.09 3.39
N PHE A 60 9.23 5.89 2.28
CA PHE A 60 8.33 6.89 1.73
C PHE A 60 7.13 7.17 2.66
N LEU A 61 6.54 6.13 3.26
CA LEU A 61 5.45 6.28 4.23
C LEU A 61 5.93 7.05 5.47
N GLU A 62 7.10 6.73 6.00
CA GLU A 62 7.70 7.47 7.12
C GLU A 62 7.95 8.95 6.76
N GLU A 63 8.39 9.25 5.53
CA GLU A 63 8.56 10.62 5.06
C GLU A 63 7.22 11.39 5.04
N LEU A 64 6.15 10.73 4.59
CA LEU A 64 4.81 11.31 4.61
C LEU A 64 4.31 11.60 6.03
N GLU A 65 4.62 10.71 6.98
CA GLU A 65 4.27 10.84 8.41
C GLU A 65 5.08 11.93 9.13
N ARG A 66 6.36 12.12 8.77
CA ARG A 66 7.24 13.16 9.34
C ARG A 66 6.83 14.59 8.92
N GLY A 67 6.08 14.75 7.83
CA GLY A 67 5.60 16.04 7.37
C GLY A 67 4.37 16.54 8.14
N ASN A 68 4.11 17.86 8.09
CA ASN A 68 2.88 18.48 8.64
C ASN A 68 1.58 17.81 8.13
N ALA A 69 0.44 18.11 8.77
CA ALA A 69 -0.93 17.68 8.49
C ALA A 69 -1.14 16.79 7.26
N LEU A 70 -1.61 15.56 7.51
CA LEU A 70 -1.99 14.59 6.49
C LEU A 70 -3.05 15.19 5.54
N SER A 71 -2.76 15.20 4.24
CA SER A 71 -3.67 15.70 3.21
C SER A 71 -4.14 14.58 2.29
N ILE A 72 -5.25 14.80 1.58
CA ILE A 72 -5.77 13.86 0.58
C ILE A 72 -4.72 13.58 -0.50
N ALA A 73 -3.94 14.59 -0.91
CA ALA A 73 -2.85 14.41 -1.87
C ALA A 73 -1.77 13.46 -1.33
N LYS A 74 -1.39 13.59 -0.05
CA LYS A 74 -0.42 12.69 0.59
C LYS A 74 -0.95 11.26 0.67
N LEU A 75 -2.22 11.09 1.03
CA LEU A 75 -2.90 9.78 1.06
C LEU A 75 -2.96 9.15 -0.34
N ALA A 76 -3.25 9.93 -1.38
CA ALA A 76 -3.26 9.46 -2.77
C ALA A 76 -1.87 8.96 -3.20
N LEU A 77 -0.81 9.69 -2.86
CA LEU A 77 0.57 9.30 -3.16
C LEU A 77 0.98 8.02 -2.42
N ALA A 78 0.66 7.92 -1.12
CA ALA A 78 0.87 6.69 -0.34
C ALA A 78 0.18 5.48 -0.99
N ASN A 79 -1.10 5.64 -1.31
CA ASN A 79 -1.91 4.60 -1.94
C ASN A 79 -1.30 4.17 -3.29
N SER A 80 -0.81 5.11 -4.11
CA SER A 80 -0.14 4.79 -5.38
C SER A 80 1.14 3.96 -5.20
N GLN A 81 1.97 4.26 -4.19
CA GLN A 81 3.20 3.49 -3.94
C GLN A 81 2.88 2.06 -3.48
N ILE A 82 1.89 1.90 -2.61
CA ILE A 82 1.45 0.58 -2.14
C ILE A 82 0.84 -0.23 -3.29
N GLN A 83 0.05 0.39 -4.16
CA GLN A 83 -0.50 -0.27 -5.35
C GLN A 83 0.60 -0.75 -6.32
N LYS A 84 1.67 0.04 -6.52
CA LYS A 84 2.81 -0.37 -7.34
C LYS A 84 3.54 -1.59 -6.77
N LEU A 85 3.72 -1.62 -5.44
CA LEU A 85 4.30 -2.78 -4.76
C LEU A 85 3.42 -4.02 -4.95
N ALA A 86 2.10 -3.86 -4.81
CA ALA A 86 1.10 -4.92 -4.97
C ALA A 86 1.02 -5.47 -6.41
N ALA A 87 1.14 -4.59 -7.41
CA ALA A 87 1.12 -4.96 -8.82
C ALA A 87 2.33 -5.79 -9.27
N GLY A 88 3.40 -5.87 -8.44
CA GLY A 88 4.59 -6.62 -8.78
C GLY A 88 5.33 -6.01 -9.97
N SER A 89 5.75 -4.75 -9.83
CA SER A 89 6.54 -4.01 -10.83
C SER A 89 7.54 -4.93 -11.56
N SER A 90 7.31 -5.05 -12.88
CA SER A 90 8.08 -5.77 -13.91
C SER A 90 9.60 -5.72 -13.74
#